data_AF-A0A9P4UTT3-F1
#
_entry.id   AF-A0A9P4UTT3-F1
#
_cell.length_a   1.000
_cell.length_b   1.000
_cell.length_c   1.000
_cell.angle_alpha   90.00
_cell.angle_beta   90.00
_cell.angle_gamma   90.00
#
_symmetry.space_group_name_H-M   'P 1'
#
loop_
_entity.id
_entity.type
_entity.pdbx_description
1 polymer ?
#
loop_
_entity_poly.entity_id
_entity_poly.type
_entity_poly.pdbx_seq_one_letter_code
_entity_poly.pdbx_strand_id
1 'polypeptide(L)'
;PKPTVDPATITTWQDGLRCVTKIAAQNANFAKAVKRMMAEQRTHELRWYSERQELKKAQTNRSSSAMKAASILQGLNTTSGGIGAGSSYTASSSQSEEAAKATELTAFDRKIHNAQQTLEAAITAELKSLGVPFFGTNVDLVMADSYDVGQAQVPEGHPKWSPLIVESELMELRRRMVKHLEDLYRD
;
A
#
# COMPACT_ATOMS: atom_id res chain seq x y z
N PRO A 1 4.46 -1.97 34.57
CA PRO A 1 5.09 -3.32 34.67
C PRO A 1 5.47 -3.83 33.27
N LYS A 2 6.78 -4.00 33.02
CA LYS A 2 7.32 -4.47 31.73
C LYS A 2 6.66 -5.81 31.33
N PRO A 3 6.30 -6.05 30.06
CA PRO A 3 5.98 -7.41 29.64
C PRO A 3 7.22 -8.28 29.91
N THR A 4 7.04 -9.36 30.66
CA THR A 4 8.09 -10.32 31.04
C THR A 4 8.66 -11.10 29.84
N VAL A 5 8.10 -10.88 28.66
CA VAL A 5 8.56 -11.43 27.38
C VAL A 5 8.70 -10.24 26.43
N ASP A 6 9.89 -10.08 25.84
CA ASP A 6 10.13 -9.07 24.83
C ASP A 6 9.29 -9.40 23.58
N PRO A 7 8.40 -8.51 23.12
CA PRO A 7 7.59 -8.76 21.92
C PRO A 7 8.44 -9.05 20.67
N ALA A 8 9.71 -8.65 20.64
CA ALA A 8 10.65 -8.97 19.56
C ALA A 8 11.09 -10.44 19.52
N THR A 9 10.86 -11.20 20.60
CA THR A 9 11.21 -12.63 20.72
C THR A 9 10.04 -13.56 20.44
N ILE A 10 8.84 -13.03 20.24
CA ILE A 10 7.63 -13.83 20.03
C ILE A 10 7.50 -14.22 18.55
N THR A 11 7.55 -15.52 18.28
CA THR A 11 7.37 -16.10 16.94
C THR A 11 6.14 -17.00 16.83
N THR A 12 5.40 -17.22 17.92
CA THR A 12 4.20 -18.05 17.98
C THR A 12 2.93 -17.19 18.09
N TRP A 13 1.86 -17.62 17.40
CA TRP A 13 0.59 -16.88 17.37
C TRP A 13 -0.07 -16.70 18.75
N GLN A 14 -0.11 -17.76 19.56
CA GLN A 14 -0.78 -17.75 20.86
C GLN A 14 -0.14 -16.77 21.85
N ASP A 15 1.19 -16.68 21.84
CA ASP A 15 1.91 -15.74 22.70
C ASP A 15 1.81 -14.32 22.17
N GLY A 16 1.73 -14.16 20.84
CA GLY A 16 1.42 -12.88 20.21
C GLY A 16 0.09 -12.31 20.71
N LEU A 17 -0.97 -13.12 20.73
CA LEU A 17 -2.27 -12.72 21.27
C LEU A 17 -2.22 -12.38 22.76
N ARG A 18 -1.57 -13.21 23.59
CA ARG A 18 -1.42 -12.93 25.03
C ARG A 18 -0.68 -11.61 25.27
N CYS A 19 0.35 -11.34 24.48
CA CYS A 19 1.12 -10.10 24.55
C CYS A 19 0.26 -8.89 24.17
N VAL A 20 -0.44 -8.94 23.04
CA VAL A 20 -1.32 -7.84 22.58
C VAL A 20 -2.44 -7.56 23.58
N THR A 21 -3.14 -8.59 24.07
CA THR A 21 -4.20 -8.39 25.08
C THR A 21 -3.66 -7.75 26.35
N LYS A 22 -2.46 -8.14 26.78
CA LYS A 22 -1.79 -7.53 27.94
C LYS A 22 -1.40 -6.07 27.68
N ILE A 23 -0.87 -5.76 26.50
CA ILE A 23 -0.51 -4.39 26.11
C ILE A 23 -1.75 -3.51 26.01
N ALA A 24 -2.80 -3.99 25.34
CA ALA A 24 -4.06 -3.28 25.19
C ALA A 24 -4.71 -2.97 26.55
N ALA A 25 -4.65 -3.90 27.50
CA ALA A 25 -5.14 -3.68 28.87
C ALA A 25 -4.29 -2.68 29.66
N GLN A 26 -2.98 -2.61 29.40
CA GLN A 26 -2.05 -1.73 30.12
C GLN A 26 -1.95 -0.33 29.53
N ASN A 27 -2.18 -0.18 28.22
CA ASN A 27 -2.02 1.07 27.49
C ASN A 27 -3.38 1.54 26.95
N ALA A 28 -3.98 2.51 27.66
CA ALA A 28 -5.24 3.12 27.24
C ALA A 28 -5.16 3.83 25.86
N ASN A 29 -3.97 4.23 25.42
CA ASN A 29 -3.76 4.84 24.10
C ASN A 29 -3.68 3.83 22.97
N PHE A 30 -3.57 2.53 23.26
CA PHE A 30 -3.42 1.48 22.26
C PHE A 30 -4.60 1.45 21.27
N ALA A 31 -5.83 1.35 21.81
CA ALA A 31 -7.05 1.35 21.01
C ALA A 31 -7.19 2.63 20.16
N LYS A 32 -6.86 3.80 20.75
CA LYS A 32 -6.92 5.08 20.04
C LYS A 32 -5.90 5.15 18.89
N ALA A 33 -4.68 4.64 19.10
CA ALA A 33 -3.65 4.62 18.08
C ALA A 33 -4.03 3.69 16.91
N VAL A 34 -4.54 2.49 17.20
CA VAL A 34 -5.00 1.54 16.17
C VAL A 34 -6.15 2.13 15.34
N LYS A 35 -7.18 2.70 16.00
CA LYS A 35 -8.28 3.37 15.29
C LYS A 35 -7.81 4.55 14.45
N ARG A 36 -6.84 5.32 14.95
CA ARG A 36 -6.23 6.43 14.20
C ARG A 36 -5.53 5.92 12.93
N MET A 37 -4.72 4.87 13.03
CA MET A 37 -4.04 4.27 11.87
C MET A 37 -5.04 3.79 10.81
N MET A 38 -6.12 3.10 11.24
CA MET A 38 -7.18 2.65 10.32
C MET A 38 -7.88 3.83 9.63
N ALA A 39 -8.17 4.91 10.37
CA ALA A 39 -8.79 6.11 9.82
C ALA A 39 -7.87 6.88 8.84
N GLU A 40 -6.59 6.97 9.16
CA GLU A 40 -5.57 7.59 8.32
C GLU A 40 -5.37 6.81 7.02
N GLN A 41 -5.28 5.48 7.09
CA GLN A 41 -5.24 4.63 5.91
C GLN A 41 -6.46 4.85 5.01
N ARG A 42 -7.67 4.82 5.58
CA ARG A 42 -8.91 5.07 4.83
C ARG A 42 -8.91 6.45 4.16
N THR A 43 -8.37 7.47 4.84
CA THR A 43 -8.27 8.83 4.31
C THR A 43 -7.30 8.91 3.13
N HIS A 44 -6.14 8.24 3.21
CA HIS A 44 -5.20 8.14 2.10
C HIS A 44 -5.80 7.40 0.90
N GLU A 45 -6.48 6.28 1.13
CA GLU A 45 -7.16 5.52 0.07
C GLU A 45 -8.23 6.34 -0.64
N LEU A 46 -9.09 7.04 0.12
CA LEU A 46 -10.12 7.91 -0.44
C LEU A 46 -9.52 9.05 -1.24
N ARG A 47 -8.42 9.64 -0.75
CA ARG A 47 -7.69 10.71 -1.45
C ARG A 47 -7.10 10.21 -2.76
N TRP A 48 -6.37 9.10 -2.75
CA TRP A 48 -5.79 8.52 -3.97
C TRP A 48 -6.88 8.14 -4.97
N TYR A 49 -8.02 7.63 -4.49
CA TYR A 49 -9.16 7.36 -5.34
C TYR A 49 -9.71 8.65 -5.96
N SER A 50 -9.94 9.71 -5.19
CA SER A 50 -10.46 10.98 -5.71
C SER A 50 -9.51 11.61 -6.73
N GLU A 51 -8.20 11.66 -6.41
CA GLU A 51 -7.17 12.17 -7.31
C GLU A 51 -7.11 11.38 -8.63
N ARG A 52 -7.26 10.05 -8.57
CA ARG A 52 -7.34 9.21 -9.77
C ARG A 52 -8.58 9.54 -10.62
N GLN A 53 -9.72 9.77 -9.99
CA GLN A 53 -10.95 10.12 -10.72
C GLN A 53 -10.84 11.52 -11.34
N GLU A 54 -10.23 12.47 -10.65
CA GLU A 54 -9.94 13.81 -11.18
C GLU A 54 -8.99 13.73 -12.39
N LEU A 55 -7.95 12.90 -12.33
CA LEU A 55 -7.04 12.69 -13.45
C LEU A 55 -7.78 12.16 -14.69
N LYS A 56 -8.66 11.17 -14.51
CA LYS A 56 -9.51 10.65 -15.60
C LYS A 56 -10.42 11.74 -16.18
N LYS A 57 -11.08 12.53 -15.33
CA LYS A 57 -11.93 13.65 -15.77
C LYS A 57 -11.12 14.71 -16.53
N ALA A 58 -9.91 15.02 -16.08
CA ALA A 58 -9.02 15.95 -16.77
C ALA A 58 -8.60 15.43 -18.15
N GLN A 59 -8.34 14.12 -18.29
CA GLN A 59 -8.06 13.49 -19.58
C GLN A 59 -9.26 13.58 -20.53
N THR A 60 -10.48 13.29 -20.07
CA THR A 60 -11.70 13.40 -20.91
C THR A 60 -12.02 14.84 -21.30
N ASN A 61 -11.76 15.80 -20.42
CA ASN A 61 -11.95 17.23 -20.69
C ASN A 61 -10.93 17.74 -21.71
N ARG A 62 -9.67 17.28 -21.64
CA ARG A 62 -8.64 17.57 -22.65
C ARG A 62 -9.00 16.98 -24.02
N SER A 63 -9.44 15.73 -24.09
CA SER A 63 -9.86 15.14 -25.38
C SER A 63 -11.09 15.83 -25.97
N SER A 64 -12.08 16.18 -25.15
CA SER A 64 -13.28 16.87 -25.65
C SER A 64 -13.01 18.31 -26.10
N SER A 65 -12.14 19.04 -25.40
CA SER A 65 -11.70 20.37 -25.83
C SER A 65 -10.84 20.32 -27.10
N ALA A 66 -9.94 19.35 -27.22
CA ALA A 66 -9.15 19.12 -28.44
C ALA A 66 -10.05 18.80 -29.65
N MET A 67 -11.05 17.93 -29.49
CA MET A 67 -12.03 17.63 -30.55
C MET A 67 -12.83 18.87 -30.98
N LYS A 68 -13.28 19.69 -30.02
CA LYS A 68 -13.98 20.95 -30.33
C LYS A 68 -13.10 21.92 -31.11
N ALA A 69 -11.84 22.08 -30.70
CA ALA A 69 -10.87 22.93 -31.41
C ALA A 69 -10.62 22.42 -32.84
N ALA A 70 -10.42 21.11 -33.02
CA ALA A 70 -10.22 20.50 -34.33
C ALA A 70 -11.44 20.72 -35.26
N SER A 71 -12.66 20.60 -34.74
CA SER A 71 -13.88 20.85 -35.51
C SER A 71 -14.00 22.31 -35.98
N ILE A 72 -13.65 23.27 -35.12
CA ILE A 72 -13.62 24.69 -35.49
C ILE A 72 -12.59 24.95 -36.59
N LEU A 73 -11.37 24.43 -36.44
CA LEU A 73 -10.31 24.59 -37.45
C LEU A 73 -10.71 23.99 -38.79
N GLN A 74 -11.37 22.83 -38.79
CA GLN A 74 -11.89 22.21 -40.00
C GLN A 74 -12.99 23.05 -40.66
N GLY A 75 -13.91 23.63 -39.87
CA GLY A 75 -14.96 24.52 -40.38
C GLY A 75 -14.44 25.84 -40.96
N LEU A 76 -13.29 26.33 -40.48
CA LEU A 76 -12.64 27.53 -41.04
C LEU A 76 -11.84 27.22 -42.31
N ASN A 77 -11.24 26.04 -42.41
CA ASN A 77 -10.50 25.61 -43.60
C ASN A 77 -11.42 25.39 -44.83
N THR A 78 -12.70 25.09 -44.62
CA THR A 78 -13.66 24.89 -45.73
C THR A 78 -14.24 26.20 -46.29
N THR A 79 -14.16 27.31 -45.55
CA THR A 79 -14.74 28.60 -45.93
C THR A 79 -13.74 29.55 -46.62
N SER A 80 -12.45 29.28 -46.48
CA SER A 80 -11.36 29.93 -47.25
C SER A 80 -10.95 29.00 -48.39
N GLY A 81 -11.38 29.29 -49.63
CA GLY A 81 -11.19 28.45 -50.83
C GLY A 81 -9.74 28.13 -51.24
N GLY A 82 -9.04 27.33 -50.44
CA GLY A 82 -7.69 26.84 -50.67
C GLY A 82 -7.68 25.37 -51.12
N ILE A 83 -7.20 25.15 -52.34
CA ILE A 83 -6.95 23.85 -52.96
C ILE A 83 -5.81 23.13 -52.23
N GLY A 84 -6.02 21.86 -51.88
CA GLY A 84 -4.99 20.82 -51.86
C GLY A 84 -4.16 20.64 -50.58
N ALA A 85 -4.49 19.61 -49.79
CA ALA A 85 -3.56 18.58 -49.33
C ALA A 85 -4.34 17.59 -48.44
N GLY A 86 -4.23 16.30 -48.76
CA GLY A 86 -4.94 15.21 -48.08
C GLY A 86 -4.67 15.20 -46.58
N SER A 87 -5.74 15.38 -45.80
CA SER A 87 -5.73 15.25 -44.35
C SER A 87 -5.93 13.78 -43.97
N SER A 88 -4.89 12.98 -44.11
CA SER A 88 -4.76 11.66 -43.47
C SER A 88 -4.26 11.75 -42.01
N TYR A 89 -4.30 12.94 -41.38
CA TYR A 89 -3.72 13.18 -40.06
C TYR A 89 -4.63 12.81 -38.86
N THR A 90 -5.88 12.40 -39.07
CA THR A 90 -6.83 12.24 -37.94
C THR A 90 -6.76 10.87 -37.26
N ALA A 91 -6.41 9.81 -37.99
CA ALA A 91 -6.38 8.44 -37.45
C ALA A 91 -5.12 8.13 -36.62
N SER A 92 -4.01 8.83 -36.86
CA SER A 92 -2.73 8.59 -36.17
C SER A 92 -2.61 9.34 -34.83
N SER A 93 -3.37 10.44 -34.64
CA SER A 93 -3.37 11.23 -33.39
C SER A 93 -4.09 10.51 -32.24
N SER A 94 -5.21 9.84 -32.51
CA SER A 94 -6.05 9.22 -31.46
C SER A 94 -5.37 8.06 -30.74
N GLN A 95 -4.56 7.27 -31.46
CA GLN A 95 -3.81 6.14 -30.88
C GLN A 95 -2.64 6.63 -30.01
N SER A 96 -2.01 7.74 -30.39
CA SER A 96 -0.95 8.41 -29.62
C SER A 96 -1.51 9.05 -28.34
N GLU A 97 -2.69 9.67 -28.41
CA GLU A 97 -3.36 10.27 -27.25
C GLU A 97 -3.80 9.23 -26.21
N GLU A 98 -4.33 8.09 -26.64
CA GLU A 98 -4.73 7.02 -25.73
C GLU A 98 -3.53 6.36 -25.06
N ALA A 99 -2.44 6.15 -25.81
CA ALA A 99 -1.18 5.69 -25.24
C ALA A 99 -0.63 6.69 -24.22
N ALA A 100 -0.68 7.99 -24.50
CA ALA A 100 -0.25 9.04 -23.57
C ALA A 100 -1.10 9.06 -22.27
N LYS A 101 -2.42 8.89 -22.35
CA LYS A 101 -3.30 8.77 -21.18
C LYS A 101 -2.97 7.55 -20.33
N ALA A 102 -2.70 6.40 -20.98
CA ALA A 102 -2.32 5.17 -20.30
C ALA A 102 -0.95 5.32 -19.60
N THR A 103 0.03 5.94 -20.25
CA THR A 103 1.33 6.24 -19.62
C THR A 103 1.18 7.20 -18.43
N GLU A 104 0.33 8.24 -18.53
CA GLU A 104 0.04 9.16 -17.43
C GLU A 104 -0.61 8.44 -16.24
N LEU A 105 -1.57 7.54 -16.49
CA LEU A 105 -2.21 6.72 -15.46
C LEU A 105 -1.22 5.76 -14.79
N THR A 106 -0.37 5.06 -15.56
CA THR A 106 0.64 4.15 -14.98
C THR A 106 1.69 4.91 -14.15
N ALA A 107 2.06 6.12 -14.57
CA ALA A 107 2.95 6.97 -13.78
C ALA A 107 2.30 7.42 -12.47
N PHE A 108 1.00 7.72 -12.48
CA PHE A 108 0.23 8.03 -11.28
C PHE A 108 0.10 6.80 -10.36
N ASP A 109 -0.20 5.63 -10.91
CA ASP A 109 -0.31 4.39 -10.16
C ASP A 109 0.99 4.01 -9.48
N ARG A 110 2.14 4.23 -10.13
CA ARG A 110 3.45 4.07 -9.52
C ARG A 110 3.67 5.03 -8.34
N LYS A 111 3.17 6.27 -8.42
CA LYS A 111 3.23 7.22 -7.28
C LYS A 111 2.38 6.73 -6.11
N ILE A 112 1.17 6.25 -6.38
CA ILE A 112 0.30 5.67 -5.34
C ILE A 112 0.99 4.47 -4.70
N HIS A 113 1.57 3.57 -5.50
CA HIS A 113 2.26 2.40 -4.96
C HIS A 113 3.41 2.80 -4.02
N ASN A 114 4.22 3.79 -4.39
CA ASN A 114 5.28 4.29 -3.50
C ASN A 114 4.72 4.95 -2.23
N ALA A 115 3.60 5.67 -2.35
CA ALA A 115 2.92 6.27 -1.20
C ALA A 115 2.30 5.19 -0.28
N GLN A 116 1.76 4.10 -0.84
CA GLN A 116 1.26 2.93 -0.11
C GLN A 116 2.37 2.24 0.67
N GLN A 117 3.53 2.01 0.04
CA GLN A 117 4.69 1.44 0.74
C GLN A 117 5.16 2.33 1.90
N THR A 118 5.13 3.65 1.71
CA THR A 118 5.48 4.61 2.77
C THR A 118 4.49 4.56 3.93
N LEU A 119 3.18 4.48 3.62
CA LEU A 119 2.12 4.35 4.62
C LEU A 119 2.23 3.03 5.39
N GLU A 120 2.45 1.91 4.69
CA GLU A 120 2.67 0.60 5.31
C GLU A 120 3.86 0.62 6.27
N ALA A 121 4.98 1.23 5.85
CA ALA A 121 6.16 1.38 6.70
C ALA A 121 5.87 2.22 7.96
N ALA A 122 5.10 3.31 7.82
CA ALA A 122 4.71 4.15 8.94
C ALA A 122 3.80 3.40 9.94
N ILE A 123 2.76 2.71 9.45
CA ILE A 123 1.86 1.90 10.27
C ILE A 123 2.63 0.78 10.96
N THR A 124 3.53 0.11 10.26
CA THR A 124 4.41 -0.94 10.81
C THR A 124 5.30 -0.38 11.93
N ALA A 125 5.88 0.81 11.74
CA ALA A 125 6.69 1.47 12.75
C ALA A 125 5.87 1.86 13.98
N GLU A 126 4.64 2.34 13.81
CA GLU A 126 3.73 2.64 14.91
C GLU A 126 3.35 1.37 15.68
N LEU A 127 2.97 0.29 15.00
CA LEU A 127 2.67 -1.01 15.63
C LEU A 127 3.88 -1.55 16.40
N LYS A 128 5.09 -1.41 15.85
CA LYS A 128 6.33 -1.74 16.56
C LYS A 128 6.53 -0.87 17.81
N SER A 129 6.29 0.43 17.73
CA SER A 129 6.41 1.36 18.86
C SER A 129 5.39 1.09 19.98
N LEU A 130 4.21 0.58 19.60
CA LEU A 130 3.16 0.14 20.53
C LEU A 130 3.49 -1.22 21.17
N GLY A 131 4.55 -1.90 20.72
CA GLY A 131 4.98 -3.20 21.22
C GLY A 131 4.20 -4.38 20.64
N VAL A 132 3.51 -4.18 19.51
CA VAL A 132 2.80 -5.27 18.84
C VAL A 132 3.81 -6.30 18.31
N PRO A 133 3.67 -7.59 18.66
CA PRO A 133 4.57 -8.65 18.22
C PRO A 133 4.50 -8.84 16.70
N PHE A 134 5.50 -9.50 16.13
CA PHE A 134 5.68 -9.75 14.68
C PHE A 134 6.16 -8.55 13.84
N PHE A 135 5.90 -7.30 14.25
CA PHE A 135 6.37 -6.11 13.51
C PHE A 135 7.79 -5.67 13.89
N GLY A 136 8.28 -6.11 15.04
CA GLY A 136 9.63 -5.84 15.54
C GLY A 136 10.47 -7.09 15.82
N THR A 137 10.11 -8.24 15.23
CA THR A 137 10.82 -9.51 15.46
C THR A 137 12.31 -9.38 15.19
N ASN A 138 13.13 -9.95 16.07
CA ASN A 138 14.58 -9.96 15.90
C ASN A 138 14.95 -10.70 14.60
N VAL A 139 15.85 -10.10 13.81
CA VAL A 139 16.35 -10.65 12.54
C VAL A 139 17.01 -12.02 12.75
N ASP A 140 17.59 -12.26 13.93
CA ASP A 140 18.19 -13.55 14.31
C ASP A 140 17.18 -14.71 14.38
N LEU A 141 15.87 -14.40 14.43
CA LEU A 141 14.77 -15.38 14.48
C LEU A 141 14.09 -15.61 13.13
N VAL A 142 14.49 -14.87 12.09
CA VAL A 142 13.88 -14.89 10.77
C VAL A 142 14.85 -15.48 9.75
N MET A 143 14.45 -16.59 9.14
CA MET A 143 15.20 -17.20 8.04
C MET A 143 14.60 -16.82 6.70
N ALA A 144 15.45 -16.70 5.67
CA ALA A 144 14.96 -16.52 4.30
C ALA A 144 14.21 -17.76 3.83
N ASP A 145 13.17 -17.56 2.99
CA ASP A 145 12.30 -18.60 2.40
C ASP A 145 13.03 -19.79 1.74
N SER A 146 14.31 -19.61 1.40
CA SER A 146 15.15 -20.63 0.76
C SER A 146 15.72 -21.69 1.72
N TYR A 147 15.55 -21.53 3.04
CA TYR A 147 16.14 -22.42 4.03
C TYR A 147 15.09 -23.33 4.68
N ASP A 148 15.40 -24.62 4.78
CA ASP A 148 14.58 -25.59 5.49
C ASP A 148 14.74 -25.39 7.02
N VAL A 149 13.64 -25.01 7.69
CA VAL A 149 13.57 -24.78 9.15
C VAL A 149 14.02 -26.03 9.92
N GLY A 150 13.87 -27.23 9.34
CA GLY A 150 14.29 -28.49 9.93
C GLY A 150 15.80 -28.73 9.96
N GLN A 151 16.60 -27.98 9.18
CA GLN A 151 18.05 -28.15 9.07
C GLN A 151 18.86 -26.99 9.67
N ALA A 152 18.19 -25.93 10.12
CA ALA A 152 18.84 -24.75 10.67
C ALA A 152 19.43 -25.03 12.06
N GLN A 153 20.75 -24.88 12.19
CA GLN A 153 21.42 -24.90 13.50
C GLN A 153 20.91 -23.71 14.31
N VAL A 154 20.20 -23.99 15.40
CA VAL A 154 19.65 -22.96 16.29
C VAL A 154 20.82 -22.18 16.90
N PRO A 155 20.93 -20.85 16.71
CA PRO A 155 22.04 -20.07 17.25
C PRO A 155 22.13 -20.18 18.79
N GLU A 156 23.36 -20.22 19.32
CA GLU A 156 23.63 -20.19 20.76
C GLU A 156 23.12 -18.86 21.35
N GLY A 157 22.06 -18.93 22.15
CA GLY A 157 21.35 -17.76 22.69
C GLY A 157 19.85 -17.70 22.35
N HIS A 158 19.32 -18.68 21.59
CA HIS A 158 17.90 -18.74 21.27
C HIS A 158 17.03 -18.87 22.54
N PRO A 159 15.92 -18.10 22.65
CA PRO A 159 14.92 -18.38 23.66
C PRO A 159 14.30 -19.75 23.35
N LYS A 160 14.35 -20.67 24.33
CA LYS A 160 13.80 -22.04 24.22
C LYS A 160 12.29 -22.09 23.92
N TRP A 161 11.63 -20.93 23.95
CA TRP A 161 10.21 -20.74 23.77
C TRP A 161 9.82 -20.24 22.36
N SER A 162 10.78 -19.75 21.57
CA SER A 162 10.52 -19.16 20.25
C SER A 162 11.13 -20.03 19.13
N PRO A 163 10.33 -20.74 18.32
CA PRO A 163 10.84 -21.41 17.13
C PRO A 163 11.38 -20.39 16.11
N LEU A 164 12.38 -20.81 15.32
CA LEU A 164 12.79 -20.08 14.12
C LEU A 164 11.62 -20.09 13.13
N ILE A 165 11.36 -18.95 12.51
CA ILE A 165 10.28 -18.80 11.54
C ILE A 165 10.84 -18.31 10.22
N VAL A 166 10.17 -18.72 9.15
CA VAL A 166 10.50 -18.26 7.81
C VAL A 166 9.90 -16.87 7.58
N GLU A 167 10.50 -16.06 6.70
CA GLU A 167 9.97 -14.74 6.32
C GLU A 167 8.50 -14.81 5.84
N SER A 168 8.14 -15.79 4.99
CA SER A 168 6.75 -15.99 4.56
C SER A 168 5.78 -16.27 5.72
N GLU A 169 6.19 -17.11 6.68
CA GLU A 169 5.40 -17.40 7.88
C GLU A 169 5.25 -16.17 8.77
N LEU A 170 6.31 -15.37 8.92
CA LEU A 170 6.26 -14.10 9.64
C LEU A 170 5.28 -13.12 8.98
N MET A 171 5.28 -13.05 7.65
CA MET A 171 4.33 -12.22 6.90
C MET A 171 2.88 -12.68 7.09
N GLU A 172 2.63 -13.99 7.16
CA GLU A 172 1.31 -14.52 7.48
C GLU A 172 0.88 -14.15 8.91
N LEU A 173 1.78 -14.29 9.89
CA LEU A 173 1.53 -13.89 11.28
C LEU A 173 1.23 -12.39 11.40
N ARG A 174 1.97 -11.54 10.69
CA ARG A 174 1.70 -10.09 10.62
C ARG A 174 0.31 -9.82 10.07
N ARG A 175 -0.05 -10.41 8.92
CA ARG A 175 -1.38 -10.23 8.30
C ARG A 175 -2.50 -10.67 9.24
N ARG A 176 -2.31 -11.83 9.89
CA ARG A 176 -3.27 -12.35 10.85
C ARG A 176 -3.43 -11.42 12.06
N MET A 177 -2.34 -10.80 12.53
CA MET A 177 -2.35 -9.83 13.62
C MET A 177 -3.05 -8.53 13.23
N VAL A 178 -2.77 -7.97 12.05
CA VAL A 178 -3.48 -6.79 11.53
C VAL A 178 -4.98 -7.06 11.48
N LYS A 179 -5.40 -8.17 10.87
CA LYS A 179 -6.81 -8.55 10.78
C LYS A 179 -7.46 -8.66 12.16
N HIS A 180 -6.77 -9.27 13.13
CA HIS A 180 -7.29 -9.36 14.49
C HIS A 180 -7.47 -7.99 15.15
N LEU A 181 -6.51 -7.09 14.99
CA LEU A 181 -6.59 -5.72 15.50
C LEU A 181 -7.71 -4.92 14.83
N GLU A 182 -7.87 -5.07 13.51
CA GLU A 182 -8.97 -4.46 12.77
C GLU A 182 -10.32 -4.96 13.30
N ASP A 183 -10.51 -6.28 13.40
CA ASP A 183 -11.76 -6.88 13.89
C ASP A 183 -12.09 -6.43 15.33
N LEU A 184 -11.07 -6.29 16.20
CA LEU A 184 -11.25 -5.89 17.59
C LEU A 184 -11.62 -4.40 17.76
N TYR A 185 -11.16 -3.53 16.86
CA TYR A 185 -11.31 -2.08 16.97
C TYR A 185 -12.17 -1.45 15.85
N ARG A 186 -12.88 -2.27 15.08
CA ARG A 186 -13.77 -1.84 14.00
C ARG A 186 -14.99 -1.05 14.46
N ASP A 187 -15.37 -1.19 15.73
CA ASP A 187 -16.51 -0.50 16.36
C ASP A 187 -16.18 0.91 16.88
#